data_AF-A0A965VVF5-F1
#
_entry.id   AF-A0A965VVF5-F1
#
_cell.length_a   1.000
_cell.length_b   1.000
_cell.length_c   1.000
_cell.angle_alpha   90.00
_cell.angle_beta   90.00
_cell.angle_gamma   90.00
#
_symmetry.space_group_name_H-M   'P 1'
#
loop_
_entity.id
_entity.type
_entity.pdbx_description
1 polymer ?
#
loop_
_entity_poly.entity_id
_entity_poly.type
_entity_poly.pdbx_seq_one_letter_code
_entity_poly.pdbx_strand_id
1 'polypeptide(L)'
;MENSRIPKKRGQLSLDEEAYIRENVNLLSIDAIASNLNRHEGPIKRYINENNLLIDPEDKAAYETLKDKLHSKTFWVEITRQFDEDSGELQYFEDTWVGLIKQFREDVLPAEELQIKQFITIDILINRSMKERKRHISETEKLQKLVDKEYEKSEDQRDIPKLANLETQLSFARNSIANYTNEYTKLLNEQQKISKDLKATREQRIKRIEDGKSSWVGLIRMLEDEIVREKEGKEMEILGMAATGAKERMQQYHTYQDDTVDVPLLTPEFMENHNE
;
A
#
# COMPACT_ATOMS: atom_id res chain seq x y z
N MET A 1 28.08 -13.77 49.90
CA MET A 1 28.49 -12.59 49.12
C MET A 1 27.23 -11.98 48.55
N GLU A 2 26.79 -10.89 49.16
CA GLU A 2 25.47 -10.31 48.99
C GLU A 2 25.47 -9.40 47.76
N ASN A 3 24.72 -9.82 46.74
CA ASN A 3 24.67 -9.16 45.44
C ASN A 3 23.82 -7.88 45.57
N SER A 4 24.46 -6.75 45.88
CA SER A 4 23.82 -5.44 45.95
C SER A 4 23.29 -5.03 44.57
N ARG A 5 22.05 -5.43 44.26
CA ARG A 5 21.35 -4.99 43.05
C ARG A 5 21.04 -3.51 43.19
N ILE A 6 21.81 -2.68 42.48
CA ILE A 6 21.53 -1.25 42.33
C ILE A 6 20.07 -1.11 41.85
N PRO A 7 19.23 -0.30 42.52
CA PRO A 7 17.85 -0.12 42.10
C PRO A 7 17.79 0.51 40.71
N LYS A 8 17.01 -0.10 39.81
CA LYS A 8 16.79 0.40 38.45
C LYS A 8 16.03 1.72 38.47
N LYS A 9 16.41 2.66 37.60
CA LYS A 9 15.78 3.98 37.48
C LYS A 9 14.31 3.84 37.02
N ARG A 10 13.43 4.66 37.59
CA ARG A 10 11.98 4.72 37.29
C ARG A 10 11.59 6.17 36.96
N GLY A 11 10.62 6.37 36.05
CA GLY A 11 10.17 7.69 35.61
C GLY A 11 10.31 7.93 34.11
N GLN A 12 10.13 9.16 33.64
CA GLN A 12 10.34 9.55 32.24
C GLN A 12 11.81 9.39 31.83
N LEU A 13 12.08 9.10 30.56
CA LEU A 13 13.44 9.06 30.03
C LEU A 13 14.00 10.49 29.98
N SER A 14 15.26 10.66 30.37
CA SER A 14 15.97 11.92 30.19
C SER A 14 16.43 12.09 28.74
N LEU A 15 16.72 13.32 28.32
CA LEU A 15 17.17 13.60 26.94
C LEU A 15 18.43 12.80 26.55
N ASP A 16 19.34 12.58 27.50
CA ASP A 16 20.56 11.79 27.29
C ASP A 16 20.25 10.29 27.14
N GLU A 17 19.31 9.76 27.93
CA GLU A 17 18.83 8.37 27.81
C GLU A 17 18.11 8.15 26.47
N GLU A 18 17.33 9.14 26.03
CA GLU A 18 16.65 9.12 24.73
C GLU A 18 17.64 9.16 23.55
N ALA A 19 18.66 10.02 23.61
CA ALA A 19 19.71 10.07 22.60
C ALA A 19 20.47 8.74 22.50
N TYR A 20 20.83 8.16 23.66
CA TYR A 20 21.49 6.86 23.71
C TYR A 20 20.65 5.74 23.11
N ILE A 21 19.33 5.73 23.35
CA ILE A 21 18.41 4.76 22.73
C ILE A 21 18.42 4.96 21.21
N ARG A 22 18.30 6.19 20.70
CA ARG A 22 18.29 6.47 19.25
C ARG A 22 19.55 6.00 18.54
N GLU A 23 20.71 6.17 19.16
CA GLU A 23 22.00 5.80 18.57
C GLU A 23 22.25 4.29 18.59
N ASN A 24 21.74 3.58 19.61
CA ASN A 24 22.10 2.19 19.87
C ASN A 24 20.98 1.18 19.57
N VAL A 25 19.75 1.63 19.31
CA VAL A 25 18.58 0.76 19.03
C VAL A 25 18.79 -0.20 17.86
N ASN A 26 19.61 0.18 16.87
CA ASN A 26 19.91 -0.64 15.70
C ASN A 26 21.14 -1.56 15.89
N LEU A 27 21.93 -1.34 16.95
CA LEU A 27 23.21 -2.02 17.18
C LEU A 27 23.16 -3.00 18.36
N LEU A 28 22.35 -2.69 19.37
CA LEU A 28 22.27 -3.43 20.62
C LEU A 28 20.86 -3.99 20.85
N SER A 29 20.78 -5.15 21.49
CA SER A 29 19.49 -5.68 21.93
C SER A 29 18.87 -4.79 23.01
N ILE A 30 17.54 -4.80 23.10
CA ILE A 30 16.78 -3.99 24.08
C ILE A 30 17.25 -4.29 25.53
N ASP A 31 17.66 -5.52 25.81
CA ASP A 31 18.17 -5.95 27.12
C ASP A 31 19.55 -5.35 27.43
N ALA A 32 20.41 -5.22 26.41
CA ALA A 32 21.73 -4.60 26.53
C ALA A 32 21.60 -3.07 26.72
N ILE A 33 20.65 -2.44 26.04
CA ILE A 33 20.32 -1.02 26.23
C ILE A 33 19.74 -0.80 27.63
N ALA A 34 18.83 -1.66 28.07
CA ALA A 34 18.24 -1.60 29.41
C ALA A 34 19.27 -1.78 30.52
N SER A 35 20.27 -2.64 30.30
CA SER A 35 21.37 -2.86 31.23
C SER A 35 22.32 -1.66 31.31
N ASN A 36 22.67 -1.05 30.17
CA ASN A 36 23.51 0.16 30.12
C ASN A 36 22.84 1.38 30.75
N LEU A 37 21.54 1.58 30.51
CA LEU A 37 20.79 2.70 31.08
C LEU A 37 20.33 2.45 32.52
N ASN A 38 20.62 1.26 33.08
CA ASN A 38 20.13 0.80 34.38
C ASN A 38 18.60 0.98 34.52
N ARG A 39 17.86 0.56 33.49
CA ARG A 39 16.40 0.65 33.40
C ARG A 39 15.74 -0.69 33.14
N HIS A 40 14.41 -0.70 33.25
CA HIS A 40 13.59 -1.80 32.76
C HIS A 40 13.36 -1.64 31.25
N GLU A 41 13.18 -2.76 30.56
CA GLU A 41 12.91 -2.76 29.10
C GLU A 41 11.59 -2.07 28.73
N GLY A 42 10.59 -2.07 29.63
CA GLY A 42 9.26 -1.53 29.35
C GLY A 42 9.26 -0.08 28.83
N PRO A 43 9.84 0.90 29.57
CA PRO A 43 9.99 2.27 29.10
C PRO A 43 10.77 2.42 27.78
N ILE A 44 11.77 1.56 27.54
CA ILE A 44 12.59 1.58 26.33
C ILE A 44 11.79 1.06 25.14
N LYS A 45 11.09 -0.08 25.29
CA LYS A 45 10.14 -0.61 24.29
C LYS A 45 9.06 0.40 23.96
N ARG A 46 8.52 1.09 24.98
CA ARG A 46 7.51 2.13 24.77
C ARG A 46 8.06 3.30 23.96
N TYR A 47 9.25 3.80 24.32
CA TYR A 47 9.91 4.89 23.59
C TYR A 47 10.26 4.52 22.16
N ILE A 48 10.76 3.31 21.93
CA ILE A 48 11.09 2.78 20.60
C ILE A 48 9.83 2.70 19.72
N ASN A 49 8.72 2.21 20.27
CA ASN A 49 7.45 2.12 19.54
C ASN A 49 6.79 3.50 19.33
N GLU A 50 6.80 4.37 20.34
CA GLU A 50 6.24 5.73 20.24
C GLU A 50 7.01 6.58 19.22
N ASN A 51 8.31 6.34 19.04
CA ASN A 51 9.18 7.08 18.12
C ASN A 51 9.55 6.30 16.85
N ASN A 52 8.93 5.14 16.60
CA ASN A 52 9.19 4.27 15.44
C ASN A 52 10.69 4.01 15.15
N LEU A 53 11.50 3.81 16.19
CA LEU A 53 12.96 3.73 16.07
C LEU A 53 13.49 2.40 15.51
N LEU A 54 12.62 1.41 15.32
CA LEU A 54 12.91 0.10 14.73
C LEU A 54 12.31 -0.06 13.33
N ILE A 55 12.07 1.04 12.60
CA ILE A 55 11.88 0.91 11.14
C ILE A 55 13.20 0.37 10.59
N ASP A 56 13.13 -0.74 9.85
CA ASP A 56 14.29 -1.35 9.22
C ASP A 56 15.08 -0.25 8.46
N PRO A 57 16.39 -0.08 8.68
CA PRO A 57 17.19 0.89 7.95
C PRO A 57 17.01 0.78 6.43
N GLU A 58 16.76 -0.43 5.94
CA GLU A 58 16.46 -0.72 4.54
C GLU A 58 15.07 -0.22 4.13
N ASP A 59 14.06 -0.37 5.01
CA ASP A 59 12.72 0.19 4.79
C ASP A 59 12.71 1.71 4.79
N LYS A 60 13.54 2.35 5.63
CA LYS A 60 13.67 3.81 5.67
C LYS A 60 14.36 4.32 4.41
N ALA A 61 15.42 3.66 3.95
CA ALA A 61 16.08 4.00 2.69
C ALA A 61 15.14 3.82 1.48
N ALA A 62 14.35 2.74 1.46
CA ALA A 62 13.34 2.51 0.43
C ALA A 62 12.27 3.60 0.44
N TYR A 63 11.84 4.01 1.64
CA TYR A 63 10.85 5.08 1.82
C TYR A 63 11.34 6.43 1.26
N GLU A 64 12.57 6.84 1.60
CA GLU A 64 13.18 8.06 1.06
C GLU A 64 13.36 7.98 -0.47
N THR A 65 13.80 6.82 -0.97
CA THR A 65 13.95 6.61 -2.43
C THR A 65 12.62 6.77 -3.17
N LEU A 66 11.51 6.32 -2.57
CA LEU A 66 10.17 6.49 -3.13
C LEU A 66 9.69 7.94 -3.08
N LYS A 67 10.11 8.72 -2.06
CA LYS A 67 9.87 10.16 -2.00
C LYS A 67 10.64 10.91 -3.09
N ASP A 68 11.92 10.60 -3.26
CA ASP A 68 12.73 11.21 -4.31
C ASP A 68 12.14 10.90 -5.70
N LYS A 69 11.69 9.65 -5.92
CA LYS A 69 10.97 9.26 -7.14
C LYS A 69 9.69 10.08 -7.31
N LEU A 70 8.91 10.35 -6.27
CA LEU A 70 7.74 11.23 -6.32
C LEU A 70 8.12 12.66 -6.71
N HIS A 71 9.16 13.23 -6.09
CA HIS A 71 9.60 14.60 -6.37
C HIS A 71 10.10 14.78 -7.80
N SER A 72 10.63 13.72 -8.40
CA SER A 72 11.03 13.70 -9.81
C SER A 72 9.86 13.66 -10.80
N LYS A 73 8.63 13.42 -10.35
CA LYS A 73 7.45 13.33 -11.23
C LYS A 73 7.09 14.71 -11.79
N THR A 74 6.64 14.72 -13.04
CA THR A 74 6.27 15.94 -13.77
C THR A 74 5.15 16.75 -13.10
N PHE A 75 4.28 16.09 -12.36
CA PHE A 75 3.17 16.74 -11.64
C PHE A 75 3.55 17.25 -10.25
N TRP A 76 4.74 16.96 -9.72
CA TRP A 76 5.12 17.34 -8.35
C TRP A 76 5.06 18.85 -8.12
N VAL A 77 5.58 19.62 -9.09
CA VAL A 77 5.55 21.10 -9.05
C VAL A 77 4.12 21.65 -8.98
N GLU A 78 3.16 20.95 -9.58
CA GLU A 78 1.75 21.32 -9.52
C GLU A 78 1.17 21.02 -8.13
N ILE A 79 1.50 19.87 -7.55
CA ILE A 79 1.07 19.45 -6.21
C ILE A 79 1.57 20.43 -5.15
N THR A 80 2.85 20.82 -5.20
CA THR A 80 3.43 21.81 -4.27
C THR A 80 2.78 23.20 -4.39
N ARG A 81 2.14 23.52 -5.53
CA ARG A 81 1.41 24.79 -5.70
C ARG A 81 -0.05 24.70 -5.27
N GLN A 82 -0.63 23.50 -5.23
CA GLN A 82 -2.04 23.28 -4.90
C GLN A 82 -2.27 23.08 -3.39
N PHE A 83 -1.29 22.52 -2.69
CA PHE A 83 -1.39 22.18 -1.27
C PHE A 83 -0.43 22.99 -0.42
N ASP A 84 -0.90 23.38 0.77
CA ASP A 84 -0.15 24.23 1.69
C ASP A 84 0.76 23.38 2.59
N GLU A 85 2.06 23.69 2.62
CA GLU A 85 3.05 23.05 3.49
C GLU A 85 2.69 23.23 4.98
N ASP A 86 2.26 24.44 5.38
CA ASP A 86 1.95 24.79 6.77
C ASP A 86 0.79 23.99 7.36
N SER A 87 -0.10 23.48 6.51
CA SER A 87 -1.27 22.70 6.91
C SER A 87 -0.97 21.21 7.09
N GLY A 88 0.22 20.75 6.67
CA GLY A 88 0.60 19.34 6.62
C GLY A 88 0.00 18.56 5.44
N GLU A 89 -0.71 19.21 4.51
CA GLU A 89 -1.32 18.56 3.34
C GLU A 89 -0.25 17.95 2.41
N LEU A 90 0.89 18.62 2.24
CA LEU A 90 1.98 18.11 1.40
C LEU A 90 2.61 16.85 1.99
N GLN A 91 2.88 16.87 3.30
CA GLN A 91 3.38 15.69 4.02
C GLN A 91 2.41 14.52 3.92
N TYR A 92 1.10 14.79 4.11
CA TYR A 92 0.07 13.78 3.95
C TYR A 92 0.05 13.19 2.54
N PHE A 93 0.22 14.03 1.51
CA PHE A 93 0.29 13.58 0.12
C PHE A 93 1.46 12.62 -0.08
N GLU A 94 2.68 13.01 0.34
CA GLU A 94 3.88 12.19 0.22
C GLU A 94 3.74 10.85 0.93
N ASP A 95 3.29 10.88 2.19
CA ASP A 95 3.24 9.68 3.02
C ASP A 95 2.19 8.68 2.49
N THR A 96 1.05 9.20 2.02
CA THR A 96 0.00 8.39 1.39
C THR A 96 0.46 7.84 0.05
N TRP A 97 1.16 8.63 -0.75
CA TRP A 97 1.73 8.19 -2.02
C TRP A 97 2.69 7.03 -1.83
N VAL A 98 3.68 7.20 -0.94
CA VAL A 98 4.68 6.16 -0.68
C VAL A 98 4.02 4.90 -0.13
N GLY A 99 3.05 5.04 0.79
CA GLY A 99 2.28 3.91 1.32
C GLY A 99 1.54 3.12 0.24
N LEU A 100 0.88 3.82 -0.69
CA LEU A 100 0.19 3.19 -1.81
C LEU A 100 1.20 2.52 -2.76
N ILE A 101 2.25 3.21 -3.21
CA ILE A 101 3.25 2.62 -4.12
C ILE A 101 3.91 1.37 -3.51
N LYS A 102 4.20 1.37 -2.20
CA LYS A 102 4.74 0.19 -1.49
C LYS A 102 3.76 -0.99 -1.53
N GLN A 103 2.45 -0.75 -1.36
CA GLN A 103 1.42 -1.78 -1.48
C GLN A 103 1.33 -2.37 -2.90
N PHE A 104 1.62 -1.59 -3.93
CA PHE A 104 1.68 -2.05 -5.32
C PHE A 104 3.02 -2.73 -5.69
N ARG A 105 3.97 -2.87 -4.74
CA ARG A 105 5.30 -3.48 -4.96
C ARG A 105 6.04 -2.85 -6.14
N GLU A 106 5.92 -1.54 -6.32
CA GLU A 106 6.52 -0.77 -7.42
C GLU A 106 6.07 -1.13 -8.86
N ASP A 107 5.17 -2.11 -9.05
CA ASP A 107 4.62 -2.45 -10.37
C ASP A 107 3.35 -1.63 -10.65
N VAL A 108 3.55 -0.31 -10.76
CA VAL A 108 2.50 0.69 -11.00
C VAL A 108 2.67 1.28 -12.40
N LEU A 109 1.63 1.17 -13.22
CA LEU A 109 1.63 1.77 -14.55
C LEU A 109 1.49 3.30 -14.45
N PRO A 110 1.99 4.09 -15.41
CA PRO A 110 1.82 5.55 -15.42
C PRO A 110 0.36 6.01 -15.31
N ALA A 111 -0.58 5.23 -15.84
CA ALA A 111 -2.02 5.50 -15.68
C ALA A 111 -2.52 5.29 -14.24
N GLU A 112 -2.04 4.25 -13.56
CA GLU A 112 -2.34 3.97 -12.15
C GLU A 112 -1.69 5.04 -11.26
N GLU A 113 -0.49 5.52 -11.59
CA GLU A 113 0.15 6.67 -10.90
C GLU A 113 -0.72 7.93 -10.96
N LEU A 114 -1.30 8.25 -12.11
CA LEU A 114 -2.22 9.37 -12.25
C LEU A 114 -3.52 9.18 -11.46
N GLN A 115 -4.05 7.96 -11.40
CA GLN A 115 -5.21 7.63 -10.59
C GLN A 115 -4.90 7.75 -9.09
N ILE A 116 -3.72 7.31 -8.64
CA ILE A 116 -3.25 7.50 -7.26
C ILE A 116 -3.11 8.99 -6.95
N LYS A 117 -2.53 9.79 -7.85
CA LYS A 117 -2.47 11.26 -7.70
C LYS A 117 -3.86 11.83 -7.47
N GLN A 118 -4.81 11.52 -8.37
CA GLN A 118 -6.20 12.00 -8.27
C GLN A 118 -6.87 11.55 -6.97
N PHE A 119 -6.67 10.31 -6.56
CA PHE A 119 -7.23 9.75 -5.33
C PHE A 119 -6.79 10.53 -4.10
N ILE A 120 -5.48 10.79 -3.96
CA ILE A 120 -4.92 11.54 -2.82
C ILE A 120 -5.36 13.00 -2.87
N THR A 121 -5.36 13.62 -4.06
CA THR A 121 -5.85 15.00 -4.25
C THR A 121 -7.29 15.16 -3.80
N ILE A 122 -8.19 14.26 -4.20
CA ILE A 122 -9.59 14.29 -3.79
C ILE A 122 -9.73 14.10 -2.28
N ASP A 123 -8.91 13.23 -1.68
CA ASP A 123 -8.93 13.01 -0.24
C ASP A 123 -8.54 14.27 0.56
N ILE A 124 -7.52 15.00 0.10
CA ILE A 124 -7.14 16.29 0.68
C ILE A 124 -8.29 17.31 0.55
N LEU A 125 -8.94 17.38 -0.63
CA LEU A 125 -10.08 18.28 -0.84
C LEU A 125 -11.27 17.93 0.06
N ILE A 126 -11.53 16.64 0.29
CA ILE A 126 -12.55 16.16 1.24
C ILE A 126 -12.22 16.69 2.65
N ASN A 127 -10.97 16.54 3.10
CA ASN A 127 -10.53 17.04 4.40
C ASN A 127 -10.68 18.56 4.53
N ARG A 128 -10.35 19.31 3.47
CA ARG A 128 -10.52 20.77 3.41
C ARG A 128 -12.00 21.17 3.49
N SER A 129 -12.87 20.53 2.70
CA SER A 129 -14.32 20.74 2.72
C SER A 129 -14.91 20.45 4.10
N MET A 130 -14.45 19.40 4.77
CA MET A 130 -14.88 19.05 6.13
C MET A 130 -14.43 20.08 7.18
N LYS A 131 -13.23 20.66 7.04
CA LYS A 131 -12.72 21.70 7.92
C LYS A 131 -13.55 22.99 7.80
N GLU A 132 -13.87 23.43 6.58
CA GLU A 132 -14.72 24.60 6.35
C GLU A 132 -16.17 24.36 6.79
N ARG A 133 -16.71 23.15 6.55
CA ARG A 133 -18.03 22.78 7.08
C ARG A 133 -18.07 22.89 8.60
N LYS A 134 -17.06 22.38 9.32
CA LYS A 134 -16.96 22.50 10.79
C LYS A 134 -16.90 23.96 11.23
N ARG A 135 -16.16 24.81 10.50
CA ARG A 135 -16.08 26.24 10.77
C ARG A 135 -17.45 26.92 10.64
N HIS A 136 -18.18 26.67 9.56
CA HIS A 136 -19.51 27.25 9.35
C HIS A 136 -20.55 26.73 10.33
N ILE A 137 -20.45 25.48 10.78
CA ILE A 137 -21.31 24.95 11.86
C ILE A 137 -21.06 25.76 13.15
N SER A 138 -19.80 25.95 13.55
CA SER A 138 -19.48 26.74 14.75
C SER A 138 -19.90 28.21 14.61
N GLU A 139 -19.78 28.80 13.42
CA GLU A 139 -20.25 30.14 13.14
C GLU A 139 -21.78 30.24 13.22
N THR A 140 -22.50 29.26 12.68
CA THR A 140 -23.96 29.17 12.77
C THR A 140 -24.41 29.08 14.23
N GLU A 141 -23.73 28.29 15.06
CA GLU A 141 -24.02 28.19 16.50
C GLU A 141 -23.79 29.53 17.23
N LYS A 142 -22.73 30.25 16.89
CA LYS A 142 -22.46 31.59 17.47
C LYS A 142 -23.52 32.60 17.04
N LEU A 143 -23.87 32.64 15.76
CA LEU A 143 -24.91 33.52 15.23
C LEU A 143 -26.27 33.20 15.84
N GLN A 144 -26.63 31.92 15.97
CA GLN A 144 -27.88 31.49 16.60
C GLN A 144 -27.97 31.99 18.05
N LYS A 145 -26.89 31.84 18.84
CA LYS A 145 -26.86 32.38 20.21
C LYS A 145 -27.03 33.90 20.28
N LEU A 146 -26.56 34.65 19.28
CA LEU A 146 -26.74 36.10 19.23
C LEU A 146 -28.18 36.47 18.85
N VAL A 147 -28.78 35.73 17.92
CA VAL A 147 -30.19 35.86 17.54
C VAL A 147 -31.09 35.55 18.73
N ASP A 148 -30.87 34.43 19.42
CA ASP A 148 -31.67 34.01 20.58
C ASP A 148 -31.61 35.06 21.71
N LYS A 149 -30.41 35.61 22.00
CA LYS A 149 -30.23 36.71 22.98
C LYS A 149 -30.97 37.99 22.62
N GLU A 150 -31.10 38.29 21.32
CA GLU A 150 -31.85 39.46 20.88
C GLU A 150 -33.36 39.21 20.99
N TYR A 151 -33.82 37.98 20.73
CA TYR A 151 -35.21 37.56 20.94
C TYR A 151 -35.62 37.49 22.42
N GLU A 152 -34.70 37.21 23.34
CA GLU A 152 -34.95 37.24 24.78
C GLU A 152 -35.31 38.64 25.31
N LYS A 153 -34.95 39.70 24.59
CA LYS A 153 -35.33 41.07 24.96
C LYS A 153 -36.81 41.34 24.64
N SER A 154 -37.43 42.23 25.43
CA SER A 154 -38.78 42.75 25.16
C SER A 154 -38.84 43.43 23.80
N GLU A 155 -39.96 43.30 23.08
CA GLU A 155 -40.12 43.80 21.69
C GLU A 155 -39.73 45.28 21.52
N ASP A 156 -40.02 46.12 22.51
CA ASP A 156 -39.70 47.56 22.48
C ASP A 156 -38.19 47.87 22.58
N GLN A 157 -37.38 46.89 22.99
CA GLN A 157 -35.93 47.02 23.17
C GLN A 157 -35.12 46.24 22.13
N ARG A 158 -35.80 45.59 21.17
CA ARG A 158 -35.15 44.81 20.11
C ARG A 158 -34.60 45.73 19.03
N ASP A 159 -33.35 45.52 18.66
CA ASP A 159 -32.76 46.18 17.49
C ASP A 159 -33.15 45.40 16.22
N ILE A 160 -34.28 45.80 15.60
CA ILE A 160 -34.83 45.16 14.40
C ILE A 160 -33.82 45.13 13.23
N PRO A 161 -33.12 46.24 12.90
CA PRO A 161 -32.07 46.21 11.88
C PRO A 161 -30.94 45.21 12.15
N LYS A 162 -30.47 45.14 13.39
CA LYS A 162 -29.42 44.20 13.79
C LYS A 162 -29.89 42.75 13.73
N LEU A 163 -31.11 42.48 14.16
CA LEU A 163 -31.71 41.15 14.10
C LEU A 163 -31.82 40.65 12.65
N ALA A 164 -32.34 41.48 11.74
CA ALA A 164 -32.46 41.14 10.32
C ALA A 164 -31.09 40.84 9.67
N ASN A 165 -30.04 41.56 10.06
CA ASN A 165 -28.68 41.28 9.59
C ASN A 165 -28.15 39.94 10.12
N LEU A 166 -28.38 39.64 11.40
CA LEU A 166 -27.98 38.36 12.00
C LEU A 166 -28.71 37.17 11.38
N GLU A 167 -30.02 37.29 11.13
CA GLU A 167 -30.82 36.28 10.43
C GLU A 167 -30.34 36.05 9.00
N THR A 168 -29.97 37.12 8.30
CA THR A 168 -29.41 37.06 6.96
C THR A 168 -28.09 36.29 6.95
N GLN A 169 -27.16 36.64 7.84
CA GLN A 169 -25.87 35.94 7.99
C GLN A 169 -26.05 34.46 8.36
N LEU A 170 -27.01 34.16 9.24
CA LEU A 170 -27.34 32.81 9.64
C LEU A 170 -27.93 31.98 8.49
N SER A 171 -28.76 32.58 7.64
CA SER A 171 -29.23 31.96 6.40
C SER A 171 -28.08 31.67 5.44
N PHE A 172 -27.15 32.61 5.23
CA PHE A 172 -25.96 32.39 4.40
C PHE A 172 -25.06 31.26 4.93
N ALA A 173 -24.82 31.21 6.25
CA ALA A 173 -24.02 30.16 6.87
C ALA A 173 -24.68 28.78 6.71
N ARG A 174 -26.01 28.67 6.91
CA ARG A 174 -26.77 27.42 6.70
C ARG A 174 -26.71 26.95 5.24
N ASN A 175 -26.87 27.86 4.28
CA ASN A 175 -26.75 27.53 2.86
C ASN A 175 -25.33 27.06 2.50
N SER A 176 -24.30 27.68 3.08
CA SER A 176 -22.91 27.28 2.86
C SER A 176 -22.64 25.86 3.37
N ILE A 177 -23.18 25.48 4.55
CA ILE A 177 -23.09 24.11 5.08
C ILE A 177 -23.69 23.07 4.11
N ALA A 178 -24.85 23.38 3.52
CA ALA A 178 -25.49 22.50 2.54
C ALA A 178 -24.63 22.34 1.27
N ASN A 179 -24.04 23.44 0.79
CA ASN A 179 -23.14 23.41 -0.38
C ASN A 179 -21.91 22.52 -0.14
N TYR A 180 -21.21 22.70 0.98
CA TYR A 180 -20.05 21.85 1.31
C TYR A 180 -20.44 20.38 1.53
N THR A 181 -21.64 20.11 2.04
CA THR A 181 -22.13 18.72 2.18
C THR A 181 -22.36 18.06 0.81
N ASN A 182 -22.89 18.81 -0.15
CA ASN A 182 -23.08 18.34 -1.52
C ASN A 182 -21.74 18.12 -2.24
N GLU A 183 -20.79 19.04 -2.08
CA GLU A 183 -19.42 18.91 -2.60
C GLU A 183 -18.71 17.68 -2.02
N TYR A 184 -18.74 17.52 -0.69
CA TYR A 184 -18.23 16.35 0.01
C TYR A 184 -18.77 15.04 -0.58
N THR A 185 -20.09 14.95 -0.77
CA THR A 185 -20.72 13.74 -1.31
C THR A 185 -20.26 13.45 -2.73
N LYS A 186 -20.08 14.49 -3.57
CA LYS A 186 -19.57 14.32 -4.94
C LYS A 186 -18.12 13.83 -4.94
N LEU A 187 -17.26 14.49 -4.17
CA LEU A 187 -15.84 14.13 -4.05
C LEU A 187 -15.69 12.70 -3.52
N LEU A 188 -16.46 12.31 -2.50
CA LEU A 188 -16.44 10.96 -1.94
C LEU A 188 -16.85 9.91 -2.97
N ASN A 189 -17.89 10.17 -3.77
CA ASN A 189 -18.31 9.25 -4.83
C ASN A 189 -17.24 9.07 -5.91
N GLU A 190 -16.55 10.16 -6.29
CA GLU A 190 -15.46 10.12 -7.26
C GLU A 190 -14.26 9.35 -6.71
N GLN A 191 -13.90 9.58 -5.44
CA GLN A 191 -12.85 8.84 -4.74
C GLN A 191 -13.15 7.32 -4.72
N GLN A 192 -14.38 6.94 -4.36
CA GLN A 192 -14.80 5.54 -4.33
C GLN A 192 -14.73 4.89 -5.72
N LYS A 193 -15.10 5.63 -6.77
CA LYS A 193 -15.00 5.18 -8.15
C LYS A 193 -13.54 4.92 -8.54
N ILE A 194 -12.63 5.87 -8.30
CA ILE A 194 -11.20 5.71 -8.60
C ILE A 194 -10.62 4.52 -7.83
N SER A 195 -10.97 4.35 -6.55
CA SER A 195 -10.51 3.22 -5.74
C SER A 195 -10.95 1.87 -6.31
N LYS A 196 -12.20 1.79 -6.80
CA LYS A 196 -12.73 0.58 -7.44
C LYS A 196 -12.03 0.31 -8.77
N ASP A 197 -11.82 1.34 -9.59
CA ASP A 197 -11.18 1.23 -10.89
C ASP A 197 -9.71 0.82 -10.77
N LEU A 198 -8.98 1.35 -9.79
CA LEU A 198 -7.60 0.93 -9.44
C LEU A 198 -7.51 -0.55 -9.07
N LYS A 199 -8.46 -1.05 -8.28
CA LYS A 199 -8.50 -2.48 -7.90
C LYS A 199 -8.84 -3.36 -9.11
N ALA A 200 -9.85 -2.97 -9.89
CA ALA A 200 -10.31 -3.74 -11.04
C ALA A 200 -9.26 -3.83 -12.15
N THR A 201 -8.58 -2.73 -12.46
CA THR A 201 -7.51 -2.70 -13.47
C THR A 201 -6.35 -3.62 -13.08
N ARG A 202 -5.96 -3.61 -11.80
CA ARG A 202 -4.95 -4.54 -11.27
C ARG A 202 -5.39 -6.00 -11.35
N GLU A 203 -6.62 -6.30 -10.94
CA GLU A 203 -7.15 -7.67 -10.98
C GLU A 203 -7.23 -8.19 -12.43
N GLN A 204 -7.69 -7.36 -13.36
CA GLN A 204 -7.69 -7.67 -14.80
C GLN A 204 -6.28 -7.90 -15.36
N ARG A 205 -5.27 -7.19 -14.85
CA ARG A 205 -3.88 -7.35 -15.25
C ARG A 205 -3.31 -8.69 -14.75
N ILE A 206 -3.50 -9.00 -13.48
CA ILE A 206 -3.09 -10.28 -12.87
C ILE A 206 -3.73 -11.44 -13.62
N LYS A 207 -5.06 -11.36 -13.83
CA LYS A 207 -5.79 -12.39 -14.57
C LYS A 207 -5.29 -12.56 -15.99
N ARG A 208 -4.99 -11.47 -16.72
CA ARG A 208 -4.40 -11.56 -18.07
C ARG A 208 -3.02 -12.21 -18.07
N ILE A 209 -2.20 -11.98 -17.03
CA ILE A 209 -0.89 -12.62 -16.90
C ILE A 209 -1.06 -14.12 -16.60
N GLU A 210 -2.02 -14.50 -15.75
CA GLU A 210 -2.31 -15.90 -15.42
C GLU A 210 -2.92 -16.66 -16.62
N ASP A 211 -3.90 -16.07 -17.30
CA ASP A 211 -4.52 -16.62 -18.51
C ASP A 211 -3.50 -16.65 -19.68
N GLY A 212 -2.60 -15.67 -19.76
CA GLY A 212 -1.52 -15.61 -20.75
C GLY A 212 -0.46 -16.70 -20.58
N LYS A 213 -0.31 -17.28 -19.39
CA LYS A 213 0.61 -18.41 -19.14
C LYS A 213 -0.01 -19.77 -19.45
N SER A 214 -1.34 -19.87 -19.41
CA SER A 214 -2.08 -21.14 -19.52
C SER A 214 -2.88 -21.27 -20.83
N SER A 215 -3.15 -20.18 -21.53
CA SER A 215 -3.84 -20.21 -22.82
C SER A 215 -2.91 -20.67 -23.95
N TRP A 216 -3.46 -21.45 -24.88
CA TRP A 216 -2.73 -21.94 -26.07
C TRP A 216 -2.08 -20.80 -26.88
N VAL A 217 -2.77 -19.66 -27.04
CA VAL A 217 -2.23 -18.46 -27.70
C VAL A 217 -1.07 -17.85 -26.89
N GLY A 218 -1.16 -17.90 -25.56
CA GLY A 218 -0.11 -17.45 -24.66
C GLY A 218 1.15 -18.32 -24.73
N LEU A 219 0.97 -19.64 -24.77
CA LEU A 219 2.06 -20.61 -24.98
C LEU A 219 2.74 -20.40 -26.34
N ILE A 220 1.97 -20.12 -27.40
CA ILE A 220 2.52 -19.78 -28.72
C ILE A 220 3.37 -18.51 -28.66
N ARG A 221 2.89 -17.45 -28.00
CA ARG A 221 3.68 -16.22 -27.80
C ARG A 221 4.94 -16.46 -26.98
N MET A 222 4.89 -17.32 -25.97
CA MET A 222 6.09 -17.70 -25.22
C MET A 222 7.12 -18.41 -26.11
N LEU A 223 6.67 -19.20 -27.09
CA LEU A 223 7.53 -19.85 -28.08
C LEU A 223 7.97 -18.92 -29.23
N GLU A 224 7.46 -17.68 -29.32
CA GLU A 224 7.99 -16.67 -30.24
C GLU A 224 9.36 -16.14 -29.76
N ASP A 225 9.59 -16.13 -28.44
CA ASP A 225 10.88 -15.81 -27.85
C ASP A 225 11.91 -16.90 -28.20
N GLU A 226 13.00 -16.49 -28.89
CA GLU A 226 14.07 -17.38 -29.34
C GLU A 226 14.74 -18.13 -28.20
N ILE A 227 14.98 -17.48 -27.06
CA ILE A 227 15.69 -18.08 -25.92
C ILE A 227 14.84 -19.18 -25.29
N VAL A 228 13.56 -18.88 -25.07
CA VAL A 228 12.61 -19.84 -24.47
C VAL A 228 12.39 -21.01 -25.42
N ARG A 229 12.17 -20.74 -26.71
CA ARG A 229 11.98 -21.78 -27.73
C ARG A 229 13.17 -22.71 -27.86
N GLU A 230 14.40 -22.19 -27.86
CA GLU A 230 15.59 -23.02 -27.98
C GLU A 230 15.77 -23.92 -26.74
N LYS A 231 15.52 -23.37 -25.55
CA LYS A 231 15.60 -24.13 -24.30
C LYS A 231 14.56 -25.26 -24.25
N GLU A 232 13.29 -24.92 -24.44
CA GLU A 232 12.19 -25.91 -24.43
C GLU A 232 12.33 -26.92 -25.58
N GLY A 233 12.85 -26.48 -26.74
CA GLY A 233 13.16 -27.35 -27.87
C GLY A 233 14.24 -28.39 -27.54
N LYS A 234 15.32 -27.98 -26.87
CA LYS A 234 16.37 -28.90 -26.40
C LYS A 234 15.82 -29.89 -25.38
N GLU A 235 15.03 -29.44 -24.42
CA GLU A 235 14.41 -30.32 -23.43
C GLU A 235 13.45 -31.34 -24.07
N MET A 236 12.65 -30.91 -25.05
CA MET A 236 11.80 -31.82 -25.84
C MET A 236 12.60 -32.83 -26.64
N GLU A 237 13.71 -32.42 -27.27
CA GLU A 237 14.56 -33.33 -28.04
C GLU A 237 15.23 -34.36 -27.12
N ILE A 238 15.72 -33.95 -25.95
CA ILE A 238 16.28 -34.85 -24.94
C ILE A 238 15.22 -35.86 -24.47
N LEU A 239 13.99 -35.40 -24.21
CA LEU A 239 12.88 -36.30 -23.85
C LEU A 239 12.54 -37.25 -24.99
N GLY A 240 12.55 -36.78 -26.24
CA GLY A 240 12.37 -37.60 -27.42
C GLY A 240 13.43 -38.69 -27.55
N MET A 241 14.71 -38.34 -27.39
CA MET A 241 15.82 -39.30 -27.40
C MET A 241 15.71 -40.30 -26.24
N ALA A 242 15.35 -39.84 -25.05
CA ALA A 242 15.16 -40.71 -23.89
C ALA A 242 13.97 -41.67 -24.07
N ALA A 243 12.88 -41.19 -24.66
CA ALA A 243 11.71 -42.01 -25.00
C ALA A 243 12.05 -43.05 -26.06
N THR A 244 12.78 -42.67 -27.11
CA THR A 244 13.26 -43.61 -28.15
C THR A 244 14.19 -44.66 -27.54
N GLY A 245 15.17 -44.25 -26.74
CA GLY A 245 16.07 -45.20 -26.06
C GLY A 245 15.35 -46.11 -25.06
N ALA A 246 14.30 -45.62 -24.39
CA ALA A 246 13.44 -46.45 -23.55
C ALA A 246 12.61 -47.45 -24.39
N LYS A 247 12.04 -46.99 -25.52
CA LYS A 247 11.31 -47.85 -26.48
C LYS A 247 12.21 -48.96 -26.99
N GLU A 248 13.43 -48.66 -27.43
CA GLU A 248 14.40 -49.64 -27.91
C GLU A 248 14.77 -50.66 -26.82
N ARG A 249 15.05 -50.20 -25.60
CA ARG A 249 15.33 -51.11 -24.47
C ARG A 249 14.16 -52.04 -24.16
N MET A 250 12.94 -51.52 -24.22
CA MET A 250 11.73 -52.31 -23.97
C MET A 250 11.37 -53.24 -25.14
N GLN A 251 11.95 -53.03 -26.32
CA GLN A 251 11.82 -53.92 -27.48
C GLN A 251 12.89 -55.02 -27.52
N GLN A 252 13.83 -55.04 -26.58
CA GLN A 252 14.83 -56.12 -26.45
C GLN A 252 14.29 -57.26 -25.58
N TYR A 253 14.81 -58.46 -25.82
CA TYR A 253 14.53 -59.63 -24.97
C TYR A 253 14.97 -59.35 -23.54
N HIS A 254 14.04 -59.50 -22.60
CA HIS A 254 14.26 -59.31 -21.18
C HIS A 254 14.00 -60.63 -20.44
N THR A 255 14.94 -61.02 -19.58
CA THR A 255 14.77 -62.15 -18.67
C THR A 255 14.10 -61.65 -17.39
N TYR A 256 12.90 -62.14 -17.13
CA TYR A 256 12.13 -61.81 -15.92
C TYR A 256 12.62 -62.64 -14.72
N GLN A 257 12.16 -62.27 -13.53
CA GLN A 257 12.60 -62.91 -12.26
C GLN A 257 12.24 -64.41 -12.15
N ASP A 258 11.35 -64.89 -13.01
CA ASP A 258 10.92 -66.29 -13.12
C ASP A 258 11.70 -67.07 -14.20
N ASP A 259 12.81 -66.52 -14.68
CA ASP A 259 13.65 -67.04 -15.77
C ASP A 259 12.93 -67.14 -17.14
N THR A 260 11.74 -66.54 -17.27
CA THR A 260 11.07 -66.42 -18.58
C THR A 260 11.70 -65.31 -19.40
N VAL A 261 11.82 -65.53 -20.72
CA VAL A 261 12.35 -64.54 -21.67
C VAL A 261 11.20 -64.05 -22.54
N ASP A 262 10.91 -62.75 -22.47
CA ASP A 262 9.89 -62.10 -23.30
C ASP A 262 10.32 -60.66 -23.65
N VAL A 263 9.63 -60.05 -24.61
CA VAL A 263 9.86 -58.66 -25.04
C VAL A 263 8.86 -57.75 -24.31
N PRO A 264 9.32 -56.83 -23.44
CA PRO A 264 8.44 -55.99 -22.62
C PRO A 264 7.46 -55.10 -23.40
N LEU A 265 7.79 -54.69 -24.63
CA LEU A 265 6.97 -53.80 -25.45
C LEU A 265 6.89 -54.30 -26.90
N LEU A 266 5.72 -54.81 -27.28
CA LEU A 266 5.41 -55.22 -28.65
C LEU A 266 4.72 -54.07 -29.41
N THR A 267 5.39 -53.53 -30.43
CA THR A 267 4.76 -52.59 -31.37
C THR A 267 4.54 -53.27 -32.72
N PRO A 268 3.55 -52.84 -33.53
CA PRO A 268 3.33 -53.37 -34.87
C PRO A 268 4.60 -53.33 -35.74
N GLU A 269 5.37 -52.23 -35.63
CA GLU A 269 6.64 -52.06 -36.35
C GLU A 269 7.70 -53.10 -35.96
N PHE A 270 7.73 -53.52 -34.68
CA PHE A 270 8.68 -54.52 -34.21
C PHE A 270 8.32 -55.91 -34.74
N MET A 271 7.03 -56.23 -34.79
CA MET A 271 6.50 -57.52 -35.28
C MET A 271 6.69 -57.68 -36.79
N GLU A 272 6.59 -56.61 -37.57
CA GLU A 272 6.84 -56.65 -39.02
C GLU A 272 8.30 -56.97 -39.36
N ASN A 273 9.26 -56.48 -38.56
CA ASN A 273 10.70 -56.71 -38.79
C ASN A 273 11.20 -58.10 -38.35
N HIS A 274 10.41 -58.87 -37.58
CA HIS A 274 10.81 -60.18 -37.03
C HIS A 274 9.97 -61.35 -37.59
N ASN A 275 9.17 -61.11 -38.65
CA ASN A 275 8.33 -62.12 -39.31
C ASN A 275 8.88 -62.59 -40.69
N GLU A 276 10.18 -62.42 -40.95
CA GLU A 276 10.95 -63.17 -41.98
C GLU A 276 11.91 -64.17 -41.31
#